data_AF-A0A7C6L9D8-F1
#
_entry.id   AF-A0A7C6L9D8-F1
#
_cell.length_a   1.000
_cell.length_b   1.000
_cell.length_c   1.000
_cell.angle_alpha   90.00
_cell.angle_beta   90.00
_cell.angle_gamma   90.00
#
_symmetry.space_group_name_H-M   'P 1'
#
loop_
_entity.id
_entity.type
_entity.pdbx_description
1 polymer ?
#
loop_
_entity_poly.entity_id
_entity_poly.type
_entity_poly.pdbx_seq_one_letter_code
_entity_poly.pdbx_strand_id
1 'polypeptide(L)' 'MGVATKSESKPITQRIGRFLREVRAELKKVVWPDREELKRYTLLVIASVAVIAVCVGLVDFAFGRLLFLLQRLGG' A
#
# COMPACT_ATOMS: atom_id res chain seq x y z
N MET A 1 -24.68 -43.92 40.80
CA MET A 1 -23.38 -43.72 40.12
C MET A 1 -23.51 -42.53 39.18
N GLY A 2 -23.08 -41.34 39.62
CA GLY A 2 -23.17 -40.11 38.83
C GLY A 2 -21.97 -39.98 37.91
N VAL A 3 -22.20 -39.96 36.60
CA VAL A 3 -21.18 -39.62 35.60
C VAL A 3 -21.23 -38.10 35.42
N ALA A 4 -20.28 -37.41 36.04
CA ALA A 4 -20.07 -35.99 35.81
C ALA A 4 -19.51 -35.77 34.39
N THR A 5 -20.29 -35.10 33.54
CA THR A 5 -19.86 -34.70 32.20
C THR A 5 -18.89 -33.54 32.32
N LYS A 6 -17.61 -33.82 32.05
CA LYS A 6 -16.53 -32.83 32.05
C LYS A 6 -16.78 -31.80 30.94
N SER A 7 -17.20 -30.61 31.33
CA SER A 7 -17.30 -29.43 30.45
C SER A 7 -15.90 -29.03 29.99
N GLU A 8 -15.54 -29.43 28.78
CA GLU A 8 -14.32 -28.98 28.08
C GLU A 8 -14.51 -27.54 27.59
N SER A 9 -14.21 -26.56 28.45
CA SER A 9 -13.96 -25.19 28.01
C SER A 9 -12.61 -25.15 27.30
N LYS A 10 -12.63 -25.39 25.99
CA LYS A 10 -11.43 -25.26 25.15
C LYS A 10 -10.74 -23.92 25.41
N PRO A 11 -9.43 -23.90 25.70
CA PRO A 11 -8.73 -22.67 26.05
C PRO A 11 -8.81 -21.69 24.87
N ILE A 12 -8.94 -20.39 25.18
CA ILE A 12 -9.09 -19.30 24.20
C ILE A 12 -7.95 -19.34 23.14
N THR A 13 -6.77 -19.79 23.53
CA THR A 13 -5.61 -20.03 22.66
C THR A 13 -5.90 -20.99 21.51
N GLN A 14 -6.71 -22.03 21.75
CA GLN A 14 -7.08 -23.02 20.74
C GLN A 14 -8.10 -22.44 19.73
N ARG A 15 -8.96 -21.50 20.15
CA ARG A 15 -9.87 -20.77 19.26
C ARG A 15 -9.10 -19.81 18.35
N ILE A 16 -8.16 -19.04 18.92
CA ILE A 16 -7.32 -18.10 18.15
C ILE A 16 -6.44 -18.85 17.14
N GLY A 17 -5.84 -19.97 17.54
CA GLY A 17 -5.04 -20.80 16.63
C GLY A 17 -5.86 -21.35 15.45
N ARG A 18 -7.13 -21.70 15.67
CA ARG A 18 -8.04 -22.14 14.59
C ARG A 18 -8.37 -20.99 13.64
N PHE A 19 -8.71 -19.82 14.19
CA PHE A 19 -9.01 -18.62 13.42
C PHE A 19 -7.81 -18.19 12.54
N LEU A 20 -6.59 -18.14 13.09
CA LEU A 20 -5.38 -17.83 12.30
C LEU A 20 -5.13 -18.85 11.19
N ARG A 21 -5.44 -20.13 11.41
CA ARG A 21 -5.32 -21.17 10.39
C ARG A 21 -6.34 -20.97 9.27
N GLU A 22 -7.57 -20.59 9.60
CA GLU A 22 -8.62 -20.27 8.65
C GLU A 22 -8.28 -19.01 7.84
N VAL A 23 -7.81 -17.93 8.50
CA VAL A 23 -7.33 -16.70 7.83
C VAL A 23 -6.18 -17.01 6.88
N ARG A 24 -5.20 -17.82 7.31
CA ARG A 24 -4.08 -18.21 6.43
C ARG A 24 -4.53 -19.03 5.23
N ALA A 25 -5.56 -19.87 5.39
CA ALA A 25 -6.13 -20.64 4.29
C ALA A 25 -6.85 -19.74 3.28
N GLU A 26 -7.56 -18.71 3.76
CA GLU A 26 -8.25 -17.74 2.90
C GLU A 26 -7.27 -16.79 2.19
N LEU A 27 -6.23 -16.31 2.90
CA LEU A 27 -5.15 -15.52 2.31
C LEU A 27 -4.37 -16.29 1.23
N LYS A 28 -4.37 -17.62 1.27
CA LYS A 28 -3.76 -18.45 0.21
C LYS A 28 -4.61 -18.50 -1.06
N LYS A 29 -5.90 -18.15 -0.99
CA LYS A 29 -6.78 -17.98 -2.16
C LYS A 29 -6.64 -16.60 -2.80
N VAL A 30 -6.05 -15.64 -2.09
CA VAL A 30 -5.66 -14.37 -2.70
C VAL A 30 -4.58 -14.69 -3.72
N VAL A 31 -4.92 -14.52 -4.99
CA VAL A 31 -4.00 -14.68 -6.11
C VAL A 31 -2.92 -13.62 -5.93
N TRP A 32 -1.80 -14.01 -5.35
CA TRP A 32 -0.66 -13.12 -5.23
C TRP A 32 -0.10 -12.88 -6.62
N PRO A 33 0.01 -11.61 -7.04
CA PRO A 33 0.45 -11.26 -8.37
C PRO A 33 1.85 -11.78 -8.64
N ASP A 34 2.14 -12.08 -9.90
CA ASP A 34 3.47 -12.48 -10.33
C ASP A 34 4.47 -11.35 -10.05
N ARG A 35 5.65 -11.71 -9.55
CA ARG A 35 6.67 -10.73 -9.12
C ARG A 35 7.20 -9.91 -10.28
N GLU A 36 7.16 -10.45 -11.50
CA GLU A 36 7.57 -9.73 -12.70
C GLU A 36 6.55 -8.66 -13.09
N GLU A 37 5.27 -9.00 -13.04
CA GLU A 37 4.17 -8.08 -13.31
C GLU A 37 4.19 -6.91 -12.30
N LEU A 38 4.41 -7.22 -11.01
CA LEU A 38 4.51 -6.21 -9.95
C LEU A 38 5.65 -5.21 -10.19
N LYS A 39 6.80 -5.68 -10.69
CA LYS A 39 7.95 -4.82 -11.06
C LYS A 39 7.62 -3.94 -12.26
N ARG A 40 6.96 -4.50 -13.29
CA ARG A 40 6.56 -3.74 -14.48
C ARG A 40 5.60 -2.60 -14.11
N TYR A 41 4.60 -2.87 -13.28
CA TYR A 41 3.68 -1.82 -12.82
C TYR A 41 4.37 -0.77 -11.96
N THR A 42 5.26 -1.18 -11.06
CA THR A 42 6.01 -0.23 -10.24
C THR A 42 6.92 0.65 -11.11
N LEU A 43 7.59 0.08 -12.11
CA LEU A 43 8.43 0.82 -13.05
C LEU A 43 7.59 1.81 -13.88
N LEU A 44 6.41 1.40 -14.33
CA LEU A 44 5.50 2.26 -15.07
C LEU A 44 5.06 3.46 -14.24
N VAL A 45 4.72 3.25 -12.96
CA VAL A 45 4.35 4.32 -12.03
C VAL A 45 5.53 5.27 -11.79
N ILE A 46 6.75 4.74 -11.59
CA ILE A 46 7.94 5.58 -11.42
C ILE A 46 8.18 6.44 -12.66
N ALA A 47 8.07 5.85 -13.85
CA ALA A 47 8.24 6.56 -15.11
C ALA A 47 7.17 7.66 -15.29
N SER A 48 5.90 7.37 -15.01
CA SER A 48 4.83 8.37 -15.16
C SER A 48 4.99 9.52 -14.16
N VAL A 49 5.33 9.23 -12.91
CA VAL A 49 5.61 10.25 -11.89
C VAL A 49 6.82 11.11 -12.28
N ALA A 50 7.87 10.51 -12.83
CA ALA A 50 9.05 11.25 -13.29
C ALA A 50 8.70 12.24 -14.41
N VAL A 51 7.88 11.85 -15.39
CA VAL A 51 7.41 12.75 -16.45
C VAL A 51 6.63 13.92 -15.87
N ILE A 52 5.68 13.65 -14.96
CA ILE A 52 4.88 14.71 -14.31
C ILE A 52 5.79 15.64 -13.51
N ALA A 53 6.74 15.11 -12.75
CA ALA A 53 7.68 15.90 -11.95
C ALA A 53 8.54 16.83 -12.82
N VAL A 54 9.01 16.36 -13.98
CA VAL A 54 9.74 17.20 -14.94
C VAL A 54 8.86 18.30 -15.49
N CYS A 55 7.62 17.98 -15.91
CA CYS A 55 6.68 18.97 -16.41
C CYS A 55 6.37 20.05 -15.36
N VAL A 56 6.06 19.64 -14.13
CA VAL A 56 5.79 20.55 -13.01
C VAL A 56 7.03 21.40 -12.70
N GLY A 57 8.21 20.79 -12.59
CA GLY A 57 9.44 21.53 -12.32
C GLY A 57 9.82 22.54 -13.41
N LEU A 58 9.54 22.25 -14.68
CA LEU A 58 9.71 23.22 -15.78
C LEU A 58 8.75 24.40 -15.62
N VAL A 59 7.49 24.13 -15.28
CA VAL A 59 6.50 25.17 -15.03
C VAL A 59 6.91 26.03 -13.83
N ASP A 60 7.29 25.43 -12.71
CA ASP A 60 7.77 26.17 -11.52
C ASP A 60 8.98 27.06 -11.85
N PHE A 61 9.92 26.56 -12.65
CA PHE A 61 11.08 27.34 -13.10
C PHE A 61 10.67 28.54 -13.98
N ALA A 62 9.75 28.33 -14.92
CA ALA A 62 9.24 29.39 -15.78
C ALA A 62 8.48 30.46 -14.97
N PHE A 63 7.62 30.04 -14.04
CA PHE A 63 6.89 30.93 -13.15
C PHE A 63 7.83 31.70 -12.22
N GLY A 64 8.85 31.07 -11.65
CA GLY A 64 9.84 31.76 -10.82
C GLY A 64 10.60 32.86 -11.58
N ARG A 65 10.99 32.60 -12.83
CA ARG A 65 11.61 33.60 -13.71
C ARG A 65 10.67 34.74 -14.06
N LEU A 66 9.41 34.44 -14.35
CA LEU A 66 8.39 35.45 -14.66
C LEU A 66 8.10 36.36 -13.46
N LEU A 67 7.92 35.77 -12.28
CA LEU A 67 7.68 36.51 -11.04
C LEU A 67 8.88 37.40 -10.68
N PHE A 68 10.10 36.90 -10.84
CA PHE A 68 11.32 37.70 -10.64
C PHE A 68 11.38 38.92 -11.57
N LEU A 69 11.01 38.75 -12.84
CA LEU A 69 10.96 39.87 -13.80
C LEU A 69 9.90 40.90 -13.40
N LEU A 70 8.74 40.43 -12.96
CA LEU A 70 7.62 41.29 -12.58
C LEU A 70 7.93 42.09 -11.30
N GLN A 71 8.58 41.47 -10.31
CA GLN A 71 9.06 42.16 -9.12
C GLN A 71 10.11 43.24 -9.42
N ARG A 72 10.94 43.03 -10.45
CA ARG A 72 11.92 44.02 -10.90
C ARG A 72 11.30 45.23 -11.63
N LEU A 73 10.11 45.06 -12.22
CA LEU A 73 9.39 46.11 -12.95
C LEU A 73 8.43 46.92 -12.07
N GLY A 74 7.93 46.31 -10.99
CA GLY A 74 6.95 46.90 -10.07
C GLY A 74 7.53 47.60 -8.83
N GLY A 75 8.86 47.65 -8.69
CA GLY A 75 9.57 48.46 -7.70
C GLY A 75 10.39 49.54 -8.40
#